data_AF-A0A1R1C2I0-F1
#
_entry.id   AF-A0A1R1C2I0-F1
#
_cell.length_a   1.000
_cell.length_b   1.000
_cell.length_c   1.000
_cell.angle_alpha   90.00
_cell.angle_beta   90.00
_cell.angle_gamma   90.00
#
_symmetry.space_group_name_H-M   'P 1'
#
loop_
_entity.id
_entity.type
_entity.pdbx_description
1 polymer ?
#
loop_
_entity_poly.entity_id
_entity_poly.type
_entity_poly.pdbx_seq_one_letter_code
_entity_poly.pdbx_strand_id
1 'polypeptide(L)'
;MSSESPDYYRARIIDAPDRLLPEGKRLPHGWSAVPVVNEPLQLEWPDTGDYIARKLPAPSRLRITVALDYRDAKLIEVFLPETGSVLGHIDIRYAYVFQPFELALTAEQTEAVLRQGVGIRVDEGEWPLWIFDALEGDISRKLYAPHLLIGDDQQSMKHYLDSVSSLSSLQPFGWLEGCVLDGIYAMRNVLGAQRIDQVIEAHLGQFLDSEGNLHYEDLHGRKADGSFTTIEATLPLAVIVKVWPDHSIVTGALEFWSSRGTDTAAGGLVIDGDAVTAEGAYTVAYPLAAIASRLNRQDLAEQAIQQLLLRRDCLADGNHIYLRYFQQSQTHTFRSWSRAFAWYMLGMTQTWIELKTSRYASLPGVNEIEEELRRVAQAALSWRQPEGLWTCFLDEPQTGIETSGSAGIAAAIALCAKHGLLQESYAVVAAESLNVLAAYLTPDGILSGVAQHNAGGLELQRGGYRVLSQMGMGLMAQLYAAIHSDAGLSALGSRLSDDIGVRDYE
;
A
#
# COMPACT_ATOMS: atom_id res chain seq x y z
N MET A 1 -4.03 -25.78 -21.41
CA MET A 1 -3.31 -25.93 -20.14
C MET A 1 -2.94 -24.53 -19.74
N SER A 2 -3.78 -23.87 -18.95
CA SER A 2 -3.42 -22.57 -18.37
C SER A 2 -2.22 -22.81 -17.47
N SER A 3 -1.21 -21.94 -17.54
CA SER A 3 -0.15 -21.94 -16.56
C SER A 3 -0.76 -21.68 -15.17
N GLU A 4 -0.31 -22.41 -14.15
CA GLU A 4 -0.80 -22.28 -12.76
C GLU A 4 -0.36 -20.96 -12.08
N SER A 5 0.42 -20.13 -12.77
CA SER A 5 1.00 -18.86 -12.31
C SER A 5 1.00 -17.88 -13.50
N PRO A 6 0.82 -16.56 -13.26
CA PRO A 6 0.97 -15.58 -14.31
C PRO A 6 2.44 -15.49 -14.71
N ASP A 7 2.67 -15.36 -16.01
CA ASP A 7 4.01 -15.39 -16.58
C ASP A 7 4.54 -13.95 -16.73
N TYR A 8 5.71 -13.72 -16.13
CA TYR A 8 6.44 -12.46 -16.22
C TYR A 8 7.51 -12.56 -17.31
N TYR A 9 7.19 -12.07 -18.50
CA TYR A 9 8.13 -12.03 -19.62
C TYR A 9 8.98 -10.78 -19.50
N ARG A 10 10.18 -10.92 -18.94
CA ARG A 10 11.09 -9.80 -18.72
C ARG A 10 11.60 -9.22 -20.03
N ALA A 11 11.64 -7.90 -20.09
CA ALA A 11 12.27 -7.19 -21.18
C ALA A 11 13.79 -7.20 -21.03
N ARG A 12 14.48 -7.16 -22.16
CA ARG A 12 15.89 -6.77 -22.26
C ARG A 12 15.97 -5.32 -22.73
N ILE A 13 16.78 -4.51 -22.04
CA ILE A 13 17.09 -3.15 -22.49
C ILE A 13 18.15 -3.23 -23.57
N ILE A 14 17.86 -2.65 -24.73
CA ILE A 14 18.76 -2.66 -25.91
C ILE A 14 19.44 -1.33 -26.09
N ASP A 15 18.71 -0.26 -25.86
CA ASP A 15 19.21 1.09 -25.93
C ASP A 15 18.51 1.92 -24.87
N ALA A 16 19.26 2.72 -24.13
CA ALA A 16 18.73 3.58 -23.09
C ALA A 16 19.45 4.93 -23.15
N PRO A 17 18.73 6.06 -23.02
CA PRO A 17 19.35 7.36 -22.93
C PRO A 17 20.32 7.45 -21.75
N ASP A 18 21.46 8.12 -21.94
CA ASP A 18 22.39 8.42 -20.85
C ASP A 18 22.02 9.76 -20.20
N ARG A 19 21.61 9.72 -18.93
CA ARG A 19 21.27 10.90 -18.12
C ARG A 19 21.75 10.70 -16.68
N LEU A 20 22.16 11.78 -16.03
CA LEU A 20 22.42 11.77 -14.60
C LEU A 20 21.11 11.80 -13.81
N LEU A 21 21.10 11.16 -12.63
CA LEU A 21 20.00 11.28 -11.70
C LEU A 21 19.75 12.77 -11.35
N PRO A 22 18.47 13.17 -11.17
CA PRO A 22 18.15 14.53 -10.75
C PRO A 22 18.83 14.89 -9.43
N GLU A 23 19.24 16.15 -9.29
CA GLU A 23 19.91 16.64 -8.08
C GLU A 23 19.08 16.37 -6.82
N GLY A 24 19.73 15.85 -5.77
CA GLY A 24 19.10 15.56 -4.48
C GLY A 24 18.25 14.29 -4.43
N LYS A 25 17.99 13.62 -5.56
CA LYS A 25 17.29 12.33 -5.60
C LYS A 25 18.27 11.17 -5.45
N ARG A 26 17.83 10.08 -4.84
CA ARG A 26 18.58 8.82 -4.74
C ARG A 26 17.70 7.64 -5.14
N LEU A 27 18.28 6.65 -5.82
CA LEU A 27 17.64 5.35 -6.03
C LEU A 27 17.67 4.55 -4.72
N PRO A 28 16.68 3.67 -4.48
CA PRO A 28 16.74 2.75 -3.36
C PRO A 28 18.03 1.95 -3.32
N HIS A 29 18.54 1.66 -2.12
CA HIS A 29 19.83 1.00 -1.96
C HIS A 29 19.87 -0.39 -2.63
N GLY A 30 20.85 -0.60 -3.52
CA GLY A 30 20.97 -1.86 -4.25
C GLY A 30 19.98 -2.02 -5.42
N TRP A 31 19.36 -0.92 -5.87
CA TRP A 31 18.49 -0.89 -7.06
C TRP A 31 19.11 -0.03 -8.17
N SER A 32 18.80 -0.38 -9.41
CA SER A 32 19.30 0.28 -10.63
C SER A 32 18.14 0.68 -11.54
N ALA A 33 18.33 1.73 -12.32
CA ALA A 33 17.27 2.35 -13.09
C ALA A 33 17.81 2.98 -14.38
N VAL A 34 16.91 3.15 -15.34
CA VAL A 34 17.18 3.84 -16.61
C VAL A 34 16.21 5.02 -16.81
N PRO A 35 16.66 6.10 -17.46
CA PRO A 35 15.80 7.23 -17.78
C PRO A 35 14.97 6.93 -19.03
N VAL A 36 13.75 7.47 -19.03
CA VAL A 36 12.85 7.60 -20.17
C VAL A 36 12.71 9.10 -20.43
N VAL A 37 13.13 9.52 -21.61
CA VAL A 37 13.08 10.91 -22.10
C VAL A 37 12.49 10.91 -23.51
N ASN A 38 12.63 11.99 -24.27
CA ASN A 38 12.13 12.06 -25.67
C ASN A 38 12.98 11.18 -26.62
N GLU A 39 14.27 11.00 -26.32
CA GLU A 39 15.08 9.93 -26.90
C GLU A 39 14.56 8.59 -26.34
N PRO A 40 14.11 7.65 -27.19
CA PRO A 40 13.37 6.49 -26.73
C PRO A 40 14.28 5.47 -26.03
N LEU A 41 13.81 4.94 -24.90
CA LEU A 41 14.25 3.68 -24.33
C LEU A 41 13.75 2.54 -25.22
N GLN A 42 14.62 1.59 -25.57
CA GLN A 42 14.26 0.42 -26.38
C GLN A 42 14.32 -0.86 -25.56
N LEU A 43 13.21 -1.60 -25.59
CA LEU A 43 13.03 -2.88 -24.92
C LEU A 43 12.72 -3.98 -25.93
N GLU A 44 13.21 -5.19 -25.70
CA GLU A 44 12.85 -6.36 -26.52
C GLU A 44 12.68 -7.64 -25.68
N TRP A 45 12.21 -8.72 -26.33
CA TRP A 45 12.01 -10.03 -25.72
C TRP A 45 12.65 -11.14 -26.59
N PRO A 46 13.98 -11.37 -26.46
CA PRO A 46 14.77 -12.13 -27.43
C PRO A 46 14.55 -13.65 -27.37
N ASP A 47 14.24 -14.20 -26.20
CA ASP A 47 14.10 -15.65 -25.99
C ASP A 47 12.69 -16.17 -26.33
N THR A 48 11.91 -15.42 -27.12
CA THR A 48 10.48 -15.70 -27.35
C THR A 48 10.20 -16.79 -28.39
N GLY A 49 11.24 -17.36 -29.02
CA GLY A 49 11.12 -18.37 -30.08
C GLY A 49 10.33 -19.62 -29.68
N ASP A 50 10.49 -20.09 -28.45
CA ASP A 50 9.71 -21.23 -27.91
C ASP A 50 8.26 -20.85 -27.57
N TYR A 51 7.96 -19.55 -27.42
CA TYR A 51 6.67 -19.02 -26.99
C TYR A 51 5.72 -18.76 -28.18
N ILE A 52 6.26 -18.32 -29.32
CA ILE A 52 5.52 -18.18 -30.59
C ILE A 52 5.01 -19.55 -31.08
N ALA A 53 5.72 -20.64 -30.75
CA ALA A 53 5.34 -22.01 -31.12
C ALA A 53 4.10 -22.56 -30.37
N ARG A 54 3.66 -21.94 -29.27
CA ARG A 54 2.62 -22.47 -28.36
C ARG A 54 1.18 -21.97 -28.62
N LYS A 55 0.91 -21.37 -29.79
CA LYS A 55 -0.19 -20.44 -30.11
C LYS A 55 0.15 -19.02 -29.63
N LEU A 56 -0.18 -18.06 -30.50
CA LEU A 56 0.01 -16.62 -30.30
C LEU A 56 -0.41 -16.16 -28.90
N PRO A 57 0.26 -15.15 -28.32
CA PRO A 57 -0.02 -14.72 -26.95
C PRO A 57 -1.47 -14.22 -26.81
N ALA A 58 -2.07 -14.55 -25.67
CA ALA A 58 -3.27 -13.86 -25.20
C ALA A 58 -2.97 -12.35 -25.00
N PRO A 59 -4.00 -11.49 -24.87
CA PRO A 59 -3.80 -10.11 -24.44
C PRO A 59 -2.85 -10.03 -23.24
N SER A 60 -2.00 -9.01 -23.23
CA SER A 60 -0.97 -8.84 -22.21
C SER A 60 -1.00 -7.45 -21.61
N ARG A 61 -0.15 -7.22 -20.61
CA ARG A 61 0.07 -5.90 -20.02
C ARG A 61 1.56 -5.60 -20.07
N LEU A 62 1.97 -4.56 -20.79
CA LEU A 62 3.32 -4.03 -20.67
C LEU A 62 3.39 -3.23 -19.38
N ARG A 63 4.18 -3.69 -18.42
CA ARG A 63 4.34 -3.05 -17.11
C ARG A 63 5.74 -2.48 -16.94
N ILE A 64 5.79 -1.25 -16.45
CA ILE A 64 7.01 -0.54 -16.04
C ILE A 64 6.81 -0.07 -14.60
N THR A 65 7.90 0.03 -13.83
CA THR A 65 7.81 0.49 -12.44
C THR A 65 8.73 1.66 -12.19
N VAL A 66 8.18 2.70 -11.57
CA VAL A 66 8.86 3.96 -11.29
C VAL A 66 9.93 3.79 -10.21
N ALA A 67 11.12 4.35 -10.46
CA ALA A 67 12.28 4.25 -9.59
C ALA A 67 12.56 5.50 -8.75
N LEU A 68 11.88 6.62 -9.01
CA LEU A 68 12.01 7.89 -8.28
C LEU A 68 10.64 8.46 -7.86
N ASP A 69 10.64 9.37 -6.90
CA ASP A 69 9.46 10.13 -6.50
C ASP A 69 9.21 11.35 -7.42
N TYR A 70 7.93 11.59 -7.74
CA TYR A 70 7.46 12.64 -8.66
C TYR A 70 6.34 13.50 -8.05
N ARG A 71 6.30 14.76 -8.49
CA ARG A 71 5.30 15.78 -8.05
C ARG A 71 4.56 16.44 -9.21
N ASP A 72 4.58 15.78 -10.35
CA ASP A 72 4.04 16.24 -11.62
C ASP A 72 3.30 15.10 -12.34
N ALA A 73 2.69 15.43 -13.47
CA ALA A 73 2.03 14.49 -14.37
C ALA A 73 2.81 14.36 -15.67
N LYS A 74 2.83 13.15 -16.23
CA LYS A 74 3.51 12.84 -17.49
C LYS A 74 2.69 11.83 -18.29
N LEU A 75 2.78 11.95 -19.61
CA LEU A 75 2.25 10.98 -20.55
C LEU A 75 3.42 10.28 -21.23
N ILE A 76 3.47 8.95 -21.11
CA ILE A 76 4.54 8.12 -21.65
C ILE A 76 4.00 7.39 -22.88
N GLU A 77 4.54 7.68 -24.06
CA GLU A 77 4.17 7.00 -25.30
C GLU A 77 4.93 5.69 -25.43
N VAL A 78 4.19 4.64 -25.79
CA VAL A 78 4.72 3.33 -26.14
C VAL A 78 4.43 3.08 -27.61
N PHE A 79 5.45 2.73 -28.39
CA PHE A 79 5.34 2.54 -29.84
C PHE A 79 6.21 1.38 -30.34
N LEU A 80 5.95 0.91 -31.56
CA LEU A 80 6.76 -0.09 -32.25
C LEU A 80 7.95 0.60 -32.95
N PRO A 81 9.22 0.27 -32.63
CA PRO A 81 10.39 0.96 -33.20
C PRO A 81 10.50 0.87 -34.71
N GLU A 82 10.16 -0.29 -35.31
CA GLU A 82 10.31 -0.51 -36.75
C GLU A 82 9.31 0.28 -37.59
N THR A 83 8.07 0.41 -37.12
CA THR A 83 6.98 1.05 -37.89
C THR A 83 6.67 2.47 -37.41
N GLY A 84 7.09 2.85 -36.21
CA GLY A 84 6.67 4.08 -35.53
C GLY A 84 5.22 4.06 -35.07
N SER A 85 4.54 2.91 -35.12
CA SER A 85 3.12 2.80 -34.74
C SER A 85 2.95 2.92 -33.23
N VAL A 86 2.12 3.86 -32.80
CA VAL A 86 1.78 4.07 -31.38
C VAL A 86 0.89 2.94 -30.89
N LEU A 87 1.31 2.27 -29.81
CA LEU A 87 0.54 1.22 -29.12
C LEU A 87 -0.41 1.82 -28.08
N GLY A 88 -0.01 2.91 -27.44
CA GLY A 88 -0.80 3.64 -26.47
C GLY A 88 0.05 4.54 -25.58
N HIS A 89 -0.60 5.07 -24.54
CA HIS A 89 0.05 5.94 -23.56
C HIS A 89 -0.15 5.41 -22.14
N ILE A 90 0.86 5.58 -21.30
CA ILE A 90 0.80 5.37 -19.86
C ILE A 90 0.75 6.74 -19.18
N ASP A 91 -0.36 7.04 -18.51
CA ASP A 91 -0.57 8.27 -17.76
C ASP A 91 -0.05 8.13 -16.32
N ILE A 92 1.05 8.80 -16.02
CA ILE A 92 1.77 8.73 -14.75
C ILE A 92 1.67 10.07 -14.03
N ARG A 93 0.93 10.12 -12.91
CA ARG A 93 0.74 11.35 -12.13
C ARG A 93 1.18 11.15 -10.70
N TYR A 94 2.02 12.04 -10.19
CA TYR A 94 2.48 12.05 -8.80
C TYR A 94 2.92 10.64 -8.35
N ALA A 95 3.79 10.00 -9.13
CA ALA A 95 4.22 8.65 -8.83
C ALA A 95 5.25 8.63 -7.70
N TYR A 96 5.20 7.58 -6.88
CA TYR A 96 6.24 7.27 -5.89
C TYR A 96 7.09 6.08 -6.35
N VAL A 97 8.23 5.89 -5.69
CA VAL A 97 9.15 4.78 -5.97
C VAL A 97 8.44 3.43 -5.77
N PHE A 98 8.76 2.42 -6.59
CA PHE A 98 8.14 1.08 -6.57
C PHE A 98 6.70 1.01 -7.10
N GLN A 99 6.14 2.10 -7.60
CA GLN A 99 4.79 2.11 -8.16
C GLN A 99 4.75 1.56 -9.60
N PRO A 100 4.00 0.46 -9.86
CA PRO A 100 3.86 -0.07 -11.20
C PRO A 100 2.80 0.69 -12.00
N PHE A 101 3.06 0.86 -13.29
CA PHE A 101 2.11 1.37 -14.29
C PHE A 101 2.12 0.45 -15.50
N GLU A 102 0.99 0.37 -16.20
CA GLU A 102 0.85 -0.58 -17.30
C GLU A 102 0.05 -0.04 -18.47
N LEU A 103 0.34 -0.61 -19.63
CA LEU A 103 -0.43 -0.49 -20.86
C LEU A 103 -1.01 -1.86 -21.20
N ALA A 104 -2.34 -1.98 -21.25
CA ALA A 104 -3.00 -3.17 -21.75
C ALA A 104 -2.80 -3.27 -23.27
N LEU A 105 -2.41 -4.45 -23.74
CA LEU A 105 -2.13 -4.74 -25.14
C LEU A 105 -3.10 -5.81 -25.65
N THR A 106 -3.63 -5.60 -26.86
CA THR A 106 -4.39 -6.65 -27.56
C THR A 106 -3.47 -7.84 -27.89
N ALA A 107 -4.04 -8.98 -28.27
CA ALA A 107 -3.25 -10.13 -28.73
C ALA A 107 -2.35 -9.77 -29.93
N GLU A 108 -2.88 -8.98 -30.88
CA GLU A 108 -2.15 -8.49 -32.07
C GLU A 108 -1.00 -7.56 -31.68
N GLN A 109 -1.24 -6.61 -30.76
CA GLN A 109 -0.19 -5.73 -30.25
C GLN A 109 0.87 -6.52 -29.49
N THR A 110 0.45 -7.49 -28.66
CA THR A 110 1.37 -8.35 -27.91
C THR A 110 2.27 -9.15 -28.86
N GLU A 111 1.72 -9.73 -29.93
CA GLU A 111 2.52 -10.40 -30.95
C GLU A 111 3.53 -9.45 -31.62
N ALA A 112 3.12 -8.23 -31.97
CA ALA A 112 4.01 -7.24 -32.56
C ALA A 112 5.15 -6.86 -31.61
N VAL A 113 4.85 -6.67 -30.32
CA VAL A 113 5.85 -6.36 -29.28
C VAL A 113 6.85 -7.50 -29.11
N LEU A 114 6.39 -8.77 -29.06
CA LEU A 114 7.32 -9.91 -28.93
C LEU A 114 8.26 -10.04 -30.13
N ARG A 115 7.82 -9.62 -31.33
CA ARG A 115 8.62 -9.68 -32.56
C ARG A 115 9.58 -8.50 -32.70
N GLN A 116 9.15 -7.30 -32.38
CA GLN A 116 9.84 -6.05 -32.73
C GLN A 116 10.42 -5.31 -31.52
N GLY A 117 10.02 -5.68 -30.30
CA GLY A 117 10.25 -4.87 -29.12
C GLY A 117 9.33 -3.65 -29.04
N VAL A 118 9.63 -2.75 -28.10
CA VAL A 118 8.96 -1.44 -27.94
C VAL A 118 9.97 -0.32 -27.77
N GLY A 119 9.59 0.85 -28.27
CA GLY A 119 10.15 2.13 -27.89
C GLY A 119 9.26 2.79 -26.83
N ILE A 120 9.88 3.38 -25.82
CA ILE A 120 9.21 4.11 -24.74
C ILE A 120 9.82 5.50 -24.63
N ARG A 121 9.01 6.54 -24.67
CA ARG A 121 9.48 7.93 -24.52
C ARG A 121 8.48 8.81 -23.77
N VAL A 122 8.97 9.92 -23.24
CA VAL A 122 8.09 10.98 -22.72
C VAL A 122 7.46 11.71 -23.90
N ASP A 123 6.13 11.78 -23.92
CA ASP A 123 5.36 12.56 -24.89
C ASP A 123 4.94 13.91 -24.29
N GLU A 124 4.34 13.88 -23.10
CA GLU A 124 4.03 15.07 -22.32
C GLU A 124 4.70 15.01 -20.94
N GLY A 125 5.31 16.12 -20.51
CA GLY A 125 5.99 16.25 -19.22
C GLY A 125 7.35 16.95 -19.32
N GLU A 126 7.78 17.60 -18.25
CA GLU A 126 9.02 18.39 -18.25
C GLU A 126 10.26 17.59 -17.88
N TRP A 127 10.11 16.60 -16.99
CA TRP A 127 11.23 15.89 -16.38
C TRP A 127 11.39 14.47 -16.93
N PRO A 128 12.61 13.90 -16.96
CA PRO A 128 12.81 12.48 -17.23
C PRO A 128 12.03 11.60 -16.25
N LEU A 129 11.36 10.57 -16.78
CA LEU A 129 10.86 9.48 -15.96
C LEU A 129 12.00 8.49 -15.71
N TRP A 130 12.17 8.00 -14.50
CA TRP A 130 13.12 6.95 -14.16
C TRP A 130 12.33 5.70 -13.80
N ILE A 131 12.62 4.61 -14.50
CA ILE A 131 12.05 3.29 -14.22
C ILE A 131 13.16 2.33 -13.83
N PHE A 132 12.82 1.31 -13.04
CA PHE A 132 13.79 0.26 -12.76
C PHE A 132 14.22 -0.44 -14.04
N ASP A 133 15.47 -0.90 -14.07
CA ASP A 133 16.03 -1.62 -15.21
C ASP A 133 15.76 -3.13 -15.11
N ALA A 134 16.66 -3.97 -15.63
CA ALA A 134 16.54 -5.42 -15.53
C ALA A 134 16.81 -5.99 -14.12
N LEU A 135 17.31 -5.15 -13.19
CA LEU A 135 17.59 -5.49 -11.79
C LEU A 135 18.41 -6.78 -11.65
N GLU A 136 19.45 -6.90 -12.46
CA GLU A 136 20.36 -8.06 -12.52
C GLU A 136 19.66 -9.41 -12.79
N GLY A 137 18.40 -9.40 -13.22
CA GLY A 137 17.61 -10.61 -13.38
C GLY A 137 17.19 -11.26 -12.06
N ASP A 138 17.20 -10.54 -10.93
CA ASP A 138 16.75 -11.07 -9.64
C ASP A 138 15.25 -11.45 -9.70
N ILE A 139 14.94 -12.75 -9.52
CA ILE A 139 13.57 -13.28 -9.57
C ILE A 139 12.67 -12.72 -8.47
N SER A 140 13.24 -12.34 -7.33
CA SER A 140 12.49 -11.75 -6.22
C SER A 140 11.95 -10.35 -6.54
N ARG A 141 12.60 -9.64 -7.48
CA ARG A 141 12.23 -8.28 -7.91
C ARG A 141 11.47 -8.24 -9.24
N LYS A 142 10.90 -9.38 -9.65
CA LYS A 142 10.24 -9.57 -10.96
C LYS A 142 9.14 -8.55 -11.29
N LEU A 143 8.40 -8.05 -10.30
CA LEU A 143 7.36 -7.03 -10.52
C LEU A 143 7.94 -5.70 -11.02
N TYR A 144 9.13 -5.35 -10.55
CA TYR A 144 9.70 -4.02 -10.74
C TYR A 144 10.42 -3.85 -12.06
N ALA A 145 11.07 -4.92 -12.54
CA ALA A 145 11.71 -4.93 -13.86
C ALA A 145 10.64 -4.79 -14.97
N PRO A 146 10.91 -4.07 -16.08
CA PRO A 146 10.00 -3.98 -17.20
C PRO A 146 9.66 -5.36 -17.77
N HIS A 147 8.38 -5.65 -17.98
CA HIS A 147 7.93 -6.97 -18.44
C HIS A 147 6.59 -6.91 -19.19
N LEU A 148 6.30 -7.96 -19.95
CA LEU A 148 4.94 -8.31 -20.35
C LEU A 148 4.38 -9.28 -19.32
N LEU A 149 3.22 -8.94 -18.77
CA LEU A 149 2.44 -9.83 -17.94
C LEU A 149 1.40 -10.52 -18.83
N ILE A 150 1.45 -11.86 -18.88
CA ILE A 150 0.45 -12.69 -19.57
C ILE A 150 -0.15 -13.65 -18.55
N GLY A 151 -1.47 -13.58 -18.39
CA GLY A 151 -2.23 -14.41 -17.47
C GLY A 151 -3.71 -14.08 -17.54
N ASP A 152 -4.54 -14.98 -17.04
CA ASP A 152 -5.97 -14.73 -16.85
C ASP A 152 -6.27 -14.37 -15.38
N ASP A 153 -7.49 -13.86 -15.15
CA ASP A 153 -7.92 -13.41 -13.83
C ASP A 153 -8.52 -14.55 -12.98
N GLN A 154 -8.50 -15.82 -13.43
CA GLN A 154 -9.21 -16.92 -12.75
C GLN A 154 -8.61 -17.27 -11.37
N GLN A 155 -7.33 -16.98 -11.15
CA GLN A 155 -6.60 -17.26 -9.92
C GLN A 155 -6.05 -15.99 -9.25
N SER A 156 -6.62 -14.82 -9.55
CA SER A 156 -6.11 -13.53 -9.08
C SER A 156 -5.95 -13.47 -7.55
N MET A 157 -6.85 -14.07 -6.78
CA MET A 157 -6.73 -14.14 -5.31
C MET A 157 -5.57 -15.01 -4.84
N LYS A 158 -5.32 -16.16 -5.47
CA LYS A 158 -4.17 -17.01 -5.16
C LYS A 158 -2.87 -16.26 -5.47
N HIS A 159 -2.80 -15.63 -6.65
CA HIS A 159 -1.63 -14.84 -7.03
C HIS A 159 -1.45 -13.60 -6.15
N TYR A 160 -2.54 -13.02 -5.64
CA TYR A 160 -2.49 -11.97 -4.64
C TYR A 160 -1.84 -12.44 -3.34
N LEU A 161 -2.22 -13.63 -2.82
CA LEU A 161 -1.61 -14.18 -1.61
C LEU A 161 -0.11 -14.43 -1.79
N ASP A 162 0.31 -14.88 -2.97
CA ASP A 162 1.72 -15.06 -3.29
C ASP A 162 2.46 -13.72 -3.44
N SER A 163 1.87 -12.76 -4.16
CA SER A 163 2.46 -11.43 -4.39
C SER A 163 2.58 -10.61 -3.11
N VAL A 164 1.53 -10.58 -2.26
CA VAL A 164 1.55 -9.88 -0.97
C VAL A 164 2.52 -10.52 0.02
N SER A 165 2.79 -11.82 -0.12
CA SER A 165 3.76 -12.56 0.72
C SER A 165 5.13 -12.67 0.04
N SER A 166 5.55 -11.64 -0.69
CA SER A 166 6.84 -11.58 -1.38
C SER A 166 7.28 -10.14 -1.58
N LEU A 167 8.53 -9.95 -2.03
CA LEU A 167 9.05 -8.63 -2.40
C LEU A 167 8.27 -7.96 -3.53
N SER A 168 7.39 -8.64 -4.27
CA SER A 168 6.45 -7.97 -5.18
C SER A 168 5.51 -6.99 -4.47
N SER A 169 5.40 -7.03 -3.14
CA SER A 169 4.60 -6.07 -2.37
C SER A 169 5.41 -4.89 -1.81
N LEU A 170 6.73 -4.88 -1.98
CA LEU A 170 7.62 -3.86 -1.42
C LEU A 170 7.20 -2.44 -1.82
N GLN A 171 7.26 -1.55 -0.84
CA GLN A 171 6.93 -0.13 -0.94
C GLN A 171 8.05 0.72 -0.32
N PRO A 172 8.08 2.04 -0.57
CA PRO A 172 9.03 2.93 0.10
C PRO A 172 8.83 2.91 1.62
N PHE A 173 9.94 2.93 2.36
CA PHE A 173 9.92 2.95 3.82
C PHE A 173 9.09 4.14 4.35
N GLY A 174 8.22 3.86 5.30
CA GLY A 174 7.28 4.82 5.88
C GLY A 174 5.86 4.28 5.82
N TRP A 175 4.87 5.15 5.65
CA TRP A 175 3.47 4.73 5.73
C TRP A 175 3.06 3.74 4.64
N LEU A 176 3.66 3.81 3.44
CA LEU A 176 3.39 2.86 2.35
C LEU A 176 3.84 1.45 2.74
N GLU A 177 5.12 1.29 3.08
CA GLU A 177 5.69 0.01 3.52
C GLU A 177 5.08 -0.46 4.85
N GLY A 178 4.75 0.45 5.75
CA GLY A 178 4.08 0.12 7.00
C GLY A 178 2.72 -0.54 6.80
N CYS A 179 1.93 -0.13 5.78
CA CYS A 179 0.67 -0.79 5.44
C CYS A 179 0.90 -2.21 4.93
N VAL A 180 1.94 -2.41 4.11
CA VAL A 180 2.33 -3.71 3.56
C VAL A 180 2.80 -4.64 4.67
N LEU A 181 3.73 -4.18 5.52
CA LEU A 181 4.23 -4.96 6.66
C LEU A 181 3.10 -5.36 7.62
N ASP A 182 2.15 -4.48 7.91
CA ASP A 182 1.02 -4.80 8.80
C ASP A 182 0.11 -5.87 8.17
N GLY A 183 -0.13 -5.77 6.86
CA GLY A 183 -0.81 -6.80 6.07
C GLY A 183 -0.08 -8.14 6.10
N ILE A 184 1.21 -8.15 5.79
CA ILE A 184 2.07 -9.34 5.81
C ILE A 184 2.04 -9.96 7.22
N TYR A 185 2.23 -9.17 8.28
CA TYR A 185 2.22 -9.65 9.65
C TYR A 185 0.86 -10.27 10.04
N ALA A 186 -0.26 -9.72 9.58
CA ALA A 186 -1.58 -10.29 9.81
C ALA A 186 -1.73 -11.69 9.17
N MET A 187 -1.08 -11.93 8.03
CA MET A 187 -1.11 -13.22 7.32
C MET A 187 -0.38 -14.36 8.06
N ARG A 188 0.36 -14.10 9.14
CA ARG A 188 0.99 -15.17 9.97
C ARG A 188 -0.01 -16.23 10.43
N ASN A 189 -1.24 -15.81 10.73
CA ASN A 189 -2.32 -16.70 11.19
C ASN A 189 -3.06 -17.42 10.05
N VAL A 190 -2.68 -17.17 8.79
CA VAL A 190 -3.31 -17.75 7.60
C VAL A 190 -2.31 -18.60 6.84
N LEU A 191 -1.11 -18.06 6.58
CA LEU A 191 -0.06 -18.70 5.76
C LEU A 191 1.09 -19.28 6.60
N GLY A 192 1.01 -19.15 7.93
CA GLY A 192 2.00 -19.64 8.88
C GLY A 192 3.14 -18.65 9.15
N ALA A 193 3.50 -18.54 10.42
CA ALA A 193 4.55 -17.63 10.90
C ALA A 193 5.91 -17.87 10.22
N GLN A 194 6.29 -19.14 9.97
CA GLN A 194 7.59 -19.45 9.37
C GLN A 194 7.76 -18.82 7.98
N ARG A 195 6.73 -18.91 7.12
CA ARG A 195 6.76 -18.29 5.78
C ARG A 195 6.80 -16.77 5.91
N ILE A 196 5.91 -16.22 6.73
CA ILE A 196 5.68 -14.79 6.81
C ILE A 196 6.85 -14.05 7.48
N ASP A 197 7.49 -14.62 8.49
CA ASP A 197 8.62 -14.00 9.17
C ASP A 197 9.81 -13.82 8.20
N GLN A 198 10.04 -14.78 7.29
CA GLN A 198 11.04 -14.65 6.22
C GLN A 198 10.71 -13.53 5.22
N VAL A 199 9.42 -13.31 4.94
CA VAL A 199 8.98 -12.21 4.05
C VAL A 199 9.24 -10.87 4.74
N ILE A 200 8.90 -10.75 6.02
CA ILE A 200 9.17 -9.54 6.82
C ILE A 200 10.68 -9.25 6.85
N GLU A 201 11.51 -10.27 7.08
CA GLU A 201 12.98 -10.15 7.03
C GLU A 201 13.46 -9.64 5.66
N ALA A 202 12.94 -10.19 4.56
CA ALA A 202 13.31 -9.78 3.21
C ALA A 202 12.94 -8.31 2.91
N HIS A 203 11.75 -7.87 3.36
CA HIS A 203 11.28 -6.49 3.24
C HIS A 203 12.13 -5.52 4.06
N LEU A 204 12.29 -5.80 5.36
CA LEU A 204 13.05 -4.94 6.27
C LEU A 204 14.53 -4.89 5.89
N GLY A 205 15.08 -5.99 5.34
CA GLY A 205 16.44 -6.02 4.79
C GLY A 205 16.67 -5.15 3.55
N GLN A 206 15.63 -4.59 2.93
CA GLN A 206 15.79 -3.56 1.89
C GLN A 206 16.15 -2.18 2.48
N PHE A 207 15.91 -1.98 3.78
CA PHE A 207 16.07 -0.69 4.45
C PHE A 207 17.03 -0.74 5.63
N LEU A 208 17.29 -1.91 6.20
CA LEU A 208 18.17 -2.09 7.35
C LEU A 208 19.40 -2.88 6.92
N ASP A 209 20.58 -2.30 7.14
CA ASP A 209 21.84 -3.00 6.90
C ASP A 209 22.13 -4.04 8.01
N SER A 210 23.24 -4.77 7.88
CA SER A 210 23.66 -5.80 8.86
C SER A 210 23.99 -5.24 10.25
N GLU A 211 24.20 -3.93 10.37
CA GLU A 211 24.45 -3.23 11.63
C GLU A 211 23.16 -2.64 12.23
N GLY A 212 22.04 -2.75 11.52
CA GLY A 212 20.74 -2.21 11.91
C GLY A 212 20.56 -0.72 11.57
N ASN A 213 21.41 -0.15 10.71
CA ASN A 213 21.28 1.22 10.26
C ASN A 213 20.16 1.34 9.23
N LEU A 214 19.33 2.38 9.37
CA LEU A 214 18.26 2.69 8.43
C LEU A 214 18.79 3.40 7.19
N HIS A 215 18.46 2.88 6.02
CA HIS A 215 18.71 3.45 4.70
C HIS A 215 17.39 3.58 3.96
N TYR A 216 16.94 4.81 3.74
CA TYR A 216 15.73 5.05 2.97
C TYR A 216 15.70 6.46 2.39
N GLU A 217 14.79 6.65 1.46
CA GLU A 217 14.45 7.92 0.84
C GLU A 217 13.19 8.49 1.50
N ASP A 218 13.20 9.79 1.81
CA ASP A 218 12.01 10.48 2.31
C ASP A 218 10.90 10.54 1.26
N LEU A 219 9.75 11.09 1.64
CA LEU A 219 8.60 11.23 0.75
C LEU A 219 8.88 12.05 -0.53
N HIS A 220 10.01 12.75 -0.61
CA HIS A 220 10.45 13.51 -1.78
C HIS A 220 11.62 12.82 -2.50
N GLY A 221 11.91 11.56 -2.23
CA GLY A 221 13.00 10.81 -2.87
C GLY A 221 14.40 11.25 -2.44
N ARG A 222 14.54 11.98 -1.33
CA ARG A 222 15.84 12.45 -0.82
C ARG A 222 16.37 11.50 0.23
N LYS A 223 17.69 11.33 0.28
CA LYS A 223 18.37 10.50 1.29
C LYS A 223 17.97 10.92 2.72
N ALA A 224 17.57 9.95 3.55
CA ALA A 224 17.15 10.17 4.93
C ALA A 224 17.79 9.19 5.94
N ASP A 225 18.89 8.53 5.56
CA ASP A 225 19.58 7.50 6.35
C ASP A 225 19.77 7.88 7.83
N GLY A 226 19.53 6.90 8.71
CA GLY A 226 19.73 7.02 10.15
C GLY A 226 18.76 7.96 10.89
N SER A 227 17.69 8.44 10.23
CA SER A 227 16.75 9.39 10.82
C SER A 227 15.30 9.10 10.45
N PHE A 228 14.35 9.73 11.14
CA PHE A 228 12.95 9.78 10.72
C PHE A 228 12.61 11.22 10.32
N THR A 229 12.05 11.40 9.13
CA THR A 229 11.78 12.74 8.58
C THR A 229 10.41 13.30 8.96
N THR A 230 9.40 12.45 9.08
CA THR A 230 7.99 12.82 9.32
C THR A 230 7.34 11.78 10.22
N ILE A 231 6.19 12.11 10.81
CA ILE A 231 5.41 11.15 11.60
C ILE A 231 4.85 10.00 10.75
N GLU A 232 4.83 10.16 9.43
CA GLU A 232 4.40 9.10 8.51
C GLU A 232 5.48 8.04 8.31
N ALA A 233 6.75 8.37 8.56
CA ALA A 233 7.86 7.44 8.44
C ALA A 233 7.87 6.35 9.53
N THR A 234 7.00 6.47 10.56
CA THR A 234 7.08 5.64 11.76
C THR A 234 6.09 4.46 11.80
N LEU A 235 5.24 4.27 10.79
CA LEU A 235 4.33 3.10 10.75
C LEU A 235 5.04 1.73 10.76
N PRO A 236 6.18 1.52 10.06
CA PRO A 236 6.88 0.23 10.07
C PRO A 236 7.26 -0.26 11.49
N LEU A 237 7.40 0.66 12.45
CA LEU A 237 7.77 0.32 13.83
C LEU A 237 6.73 -0.56 14.53
N ALA A 238 5.46 -0.50 14.11
CA ALA A 238 4.42 -1.36 14.66
C ALA A 238 4.71 -2.86 14.42
N VAL A 239 5.32 -3.20 13.29
CA VAL A 239 5.73 -4.57 12.97
C VAL A 239 7.15 -4.84 13.46
N ILE A 240 8.08 -3.89 13.28
CA ILE A 240 9.48 -4.07 13.72
C ILE A 240 9.54 -4.42 15.20
N VAL A 241 8.81 -3.74 16.09
CA VAL A 241 8.87 -4.06 17.53
C VAL A 241 8.27 -5.44 17.87
N LYS A 242 7.40 -5.97 17.01
CA LYS A 242 6.81 -7.31 17.19
C LYS A 242 7.80 -8.41 16.85
N VAL A 243 8.62 -8.21 15.82
CA VAL A 243 9.62 -9.18 15.35
C VAL A 243 10.99 -8.99 15.98
N TRP A 244 11.43 -7.74 16.16
CA TRP A 244 12.75 -7.35 16.67
C TRP A 244 12.61 -6.25 17.75
N PRO A 245 12.10 -6.59 18.95
CA PRO A 245 11.83 -5.62 20.01
C PRO A 245 13.07 -4.85 20.49
N ASP A 246 14.25 -5.47 20.45
CA ASP A 246 15.51 -4.90 20.92
C ASP A 246 16.32 -4.18 19.83
N HIS A 247 15.75 -3.99 18.63
CA HIS A 247 16.45 -3.35 17.52
C HIS A 247 16.62 -1.84 17.75
N SER A 248 17.80 -1.30 17.44
CA SER A 248 18.17 0.11 17.67
C SER A 248 17.22 1.12 17.03
N ILE A 249 16.63 0.78 15.88
CA ILE A 249 15.61 1.60 15.21
C ILE A 249 14.40 1.92 16.09
N VAL A 250 14.02 1.02 17.01
CA VAL A 250 12.92 1.26 17.96
C VAL A 250 13.30 2.39 18.91
N THR A 251 14.53 2.39 19.42
CA THR A 251 15.06 3.48 20.24
C THR A 251 15.11 4.79 19.45
N GLY A 252 15.61 4.77 18.21
CA GLY A 252 15.64 5.95 17.35
C GLY A 252 14.25 6.55 17.08
N ALA A 253 13.21 5.72 16.94
CA ALA A 253 11.83 6.19 16.79
C ALA A 253 11.29 6.86 18.05
N LEU A 254 11.60 6.32 19.24
CA LEU A 254 11.23 6.93 20.52
C LEU A 254 11.91 8.29 20.74
N GLU A 255 13.19 8.41 20.37
CA GLU A 255 13.92 9.67 20.40
C GLU A 255 13.31 10.69 19.43
N PHE A 256 12.97 10.25 18.21
CA PHE A 256 12.29 11.08 17.22
C PHE A 256 10.96 11.64 17.76
N TRP A 257 10.06 10.78 18.26
CA TRP A 257 8.78 11.24 18.81
C TRP A 257 8.95 12.14 20.04
N SER A 258 9.92 11.84 20.90
CA SER A 258 10.24 12.70 22.06
C SER A 258 10.69 14.09 21.60
N SER A 259 11.50 14.18 20.54
CA SER A 259 11.92 15.48 19.99
C SER A 259 10.75 16.30 19.44
N ARG A 260 9.69 15.65 18.95
CA ARG A 260 8.47 16.30 18.45
C ARG A 260 7.49 16.67 19.56
N GLY A 261 7.35 15.83 20.59
CA GLY A 261 6.41 16.02 21.70
C GLY A 261 6.81 17.09 22.72
N THR A 262 8.01 17.67 22.63
CA THR A 262 8.50 18.70 23.57
C THR A 262 8.02 20.12 23.26
N ASP A 263 7.30 20.34 22.15
CA ASP A 263 6.80 21.67 21.81
C ASP A 263 5.63 22.04 22.73
N THR A 264 5.90 22.94 23.68
CA THR A 264 5.06 23.24 24.85
C THR A 264 3.64 23.75 24.55
N ALA A 265 3.35 24.15 23.31
CA ALA A 265 1.99 24.48 22.86
C ALA A 265 1.12 23.23 22.62
N ALA A 266 1.76 22.07 22.39
CA ALA A 266 1.11 20.82 22.02
C ALA A 266 1.17 19.76 23.15
N GLY A 267 1.65 20.07 24.36
CA GLY A 267 1.46 19.23 25.55
C GLY A 267 1.83 17.74 25.43
N GLY A 268 2.88 17.37 24.69
CA GLY A 268 3.28 15.97 24.50
C GLY A 268 2.77 15.30 23.21
N LEU A 269 2.17 16.06 22.31
CA LEU A 269 1.56 15.55 21.07
C LEU A 269 2.58 15.41 19.92
N VAL A 270 2.45 14.32 19.16
CA VAL A 270 3.31 14.02 18.02
C VAL A 270 2.57 14.35 16.72
N ILE A 271 2.85 15.52 16.19
CA ILE A 271 2.32 16.05 14.92
C ILE A 271 3.46 16.64 14.07
N ASP A 272 3.19 16.86 12.78
CA ASP A 272 4.10 17.59 11.88
C ASP A 272 3.59 19.01 11.66
N GLY A 273 4.41 20.01 12.05
CA GLY A 273 4.04 21.42 11.95
C GLY A 273 2.85 21.75 12.85
N ASP A 274 1.82 22.38 12.29
CA ASP A 274 0.58 22.77 12.98
C ASP A 274 -0.63 21.89 12.62
N ALA A 275 -0.41 20.78 11.90
CA ALA A 275 -1.47 19.94 11.36
C ALA A 275 -1.70 18.69 12.21
N VAL A 276 -2.92 18.54 12.75
CA VAL A 276 -3.41 17.25 13.25
C VAL A 276 -3.93 16.46 12.06
N THR A 277 -3.44 15.24 11.85
CA THR A 277 -3.77 14.43 10.68
C THR A 277 -4.34 13.06 11.05
N ALA A 278 -5.25 12.54 10.22
CA ALA A 278 -5.84 11.22 10.39
C ALA A 278 -4.79 10.12 10.20
N GLU A 279 -3.80 10.33 9.34
CA GLU A 279 -2.65 9.44 9.16
C GLU A 279 -2.00 9.09 10.51
N GLY A 280 -1.82 10.08 11.39
CA GLY A 280 -1.14 9.86 12.66
C GLY A 280 -1.89 8.96 13.65
N ALA A 281 -3.18 8.66 13.44
CA ALA A 281 -3.85 7.60 14.20
C ALA A 281 -3.18 6.25 13.90
N TYR A 282 -2.82 6.02 12.64
CA TYR A 282 -2.21 4.79 12.18
C TYR A 282 -0.68 4.85 12.25
N THR A 283 -0.04 5.96 11.86
CA THR A 283 1.43 6.02 11.78
C THR A 283 2.13 6.38 13.10
N VAL A 284 1.38 6.81 14.12
CA VAL A 284 1.93 7.19 15.44
C VAL A 284 1.27 6.41 16.57
N ALA A 285 -0.04 6.54 16.76
CA ALA A 285 -0.71 5.95 17.93
C ALA A 285 -0.59 4.43 17.94
N TYR A 286 -0.76 3.78 16.78
CA TYR A 286 -0.61 2.33 16.67
C TYR A 286 0.83 1.85 16.95
N PRO A 287 1.90 2.38 16.31
CA PRO A 287 3.27 2.05 16.69
C PRO A 287 3.59 2.28 18.16
N LEU A 288 3.13 3.39 18.77
CA LEU A 288 3.28 3.64 20.21
C LEU A 288 2.63 2.53 21.04
N ALA A 289 1.41 2.11 20.71
CA ALA A 289 0.70 1.06 21.41
C ALA A 289 1.36 -0.32 21.24
N ALA A 290 1.85 -0.64 20.04
CA ALA A 290 2.60 -1.86 19.79
C ALA A 290 3.90 -1.89 20.63
N ILE A 291 4.65 -0.79 20.66
CA ILE A 291 5.87 -0.70 21.49
C ILE A 291 5.51 -0.77 22.97
N ALA A 292 4.44 -0.08 23.40
CA ALA A 292 3.97 -0.11 24.78
C ALA A 292 3.64 -1.54 25.25
N SER A 293 2.88 -2.26 24.43
CA SER A 293 2.47 -3.65 24.65
C SER A 293 3.68 -4.58 24.73
N ARG A 294 4.59 -4.50 23.74
CA ARG A 294 5.75 -5.39 23.62
C ARG A 294 6.82 -5.13 24.67
N LEU A 295 7.11 -3.86 24.98
CA LEU A 295 8.15 -3.45 25.93
C LEU A 295 7.63 -3.15 27.34
N ASN A 296 6.34 -3.39 27.60
CA ASN A 296 5.69 -3.14 28.89
C ASN A 296 5.90 -1.68 29.39
N ARG A 297 5.65 -0.71 28.50
CA ARG A 297 5.78 0.73 28.74
C ARG A 297 4.42 1.43 28.85
N GLN A 298 3.92 1.60 30.08
CA GLN A 298 2.60 2.22 30.32
C GLN A 298 2.50 3.66 29.82
N ASP A 299 3.58 4.44 29.96
CA ASP A 299 3.65 5.82 29.49
C ASP A 299 3.40 5.95 27.98
N LEU A 300 3.92 5.00 27.20
CA LEU A 300 3.67 4.95 25.75
C LEU A 300 2.24 4.51 25.41
N ALA A 301 1.63 3.65 26.23
CA ALA A 301 0.22 3.28 26.09
C ALA A 301 -0.71 4.48 26.36
N GLU A 302 -0.42 5.25 27.42
CA GLU A 302 -1.15 6.49 27.74
C GLU A 302 -0.96 7.52 26.62
N GLN A 303 0.25 7.66 26.09
CA GLN A 303 0.51 8.55 24.96
C GLN A 303 -0.25 8.12 23.69
N ALA A 304 -0.30 6.82 23.37
CA ALA A 304 -1.06 6.30 22.24
C ALA A 304 -2.56 6.64 22.35
N ILE A 305 -3.14 6.50 23.55
CA ILE A 305 -4.54 6.89 23.81
C ILE A 305 -4.73 8.40 23.59
N GLN A 306 -3.84 9.23 24.14
CA GLN A 306 -3.90 10.70 23.94
C GLN A 306 -3.80 11.08 22.46
N GLN A 307 -2.94 10.40 21.68
CA GLN A 307 -2.83 10.62 20.24
C GLN A 307 -4.14 10.36 19.49
N LEU A 308 -4.90 9.34 19.89
CA LEU A 308 -6.20 9.02 19.27
C LEU A 308 -7.30 10.00 19.70
N LEU A 309 -7.39 10.32 20.99
CA LEU A 309 -8.43 11.24 21.49
C LEU A 309 -8.27 12.64 20.92
N LEU A 310 -7.04 13.13 20.75
CA LEU A 310 -6.77 14.38 20.02
C LEU A 310 -7.36 14.33 18.60
N ARG A 311 -7.04 13.27 17.85
CA ARG A 311 -7.47 13.13 16.46
C ARG A 311 -8.98 13.01 16.36
N ARG A 312 -9.63 12.33 17.31
CA ARG A 312 -11.09 12.34 17.43
C ARG A 312 -11.61 13.76 17.60
N ASP A 313 -11.10 14.47 18.59
CA ASP A 313 -11.62 15.80 18.96
C ASP A 313 -11.35 16.86 17.87
N CYS A 314 -10.29 16.70 17.07
CA CYS A 314 -9.96 17.63 15.99
C CYS A 314 -10.56 17.25 14.63
N LEU A 315 -10.75 15.97 14.32
CA LEU A 315 -11.02 15.50 12.94
C LEU A 315 -12.42 14.92 12.75
N ALA A 316 -13.10 14.51 13.82
CA ALA A 316 -14.46 13.98 13.72
C ALA A 316 -15.51 15.09 13.88
N ASP A 317 -16.48 15.13 12.96
CA ASP A 317 -17.62 16.05 13.02
C ASP A 317 -18.89 15.36 12.48
N GLY A 318 -19.79 14.97 13.38
CA GLY A 318 -20.94 14.13 13.03
C GLY A 318 -20.47 12.86 12.32
N ASN A 319 -21.04 12.54 11.16
CA ASN A 319 -20.60 11.37 10.37
C ASN A 319 -19.29 11.62 9.60
N HIS A 320 -18.74 12.82 9.59
CA HIS A 320 -17.57 13.17 8.78
C HIS A 320 -16.28 12.95 9.55
N ILE A 321 -15.25 12.52 8.82
CA ILE A 321 -13.86 12.49 9.27
C ILE A 321 -13.07 13.33 8.28
N TYR A 322 -12.33 14.33 8.78
CA TYR A 322 -11.42 15.14 7.97
C TYR A 322 -10.02 14.53 7.99
N LEU A 323 -9.28 14.64 6.89
CA LEU A 323 -7.89 14.18 6.87
C LEU A 323 -7.00 15.05 7.76
N ARG A 324 -7.18 16.38 7.68
CA ARG A 324 -6.29 17.33 8.38
C ARG A 324 -7.08 18.45 9.02
N TYR A 325 -6.62 18.86 10.19
CA TYR A 325 -7.01 20.09 10.88
C TYR A 325 -5.75 20.93 11.15
N PHE A 326 -5.72 22.15 10.62
CA PHE A 326 -4.62 23.10 10.84
C PHE A 326 -4.96 23.98 12.04
N GLN A 327 -4.15 23.91 13.11
CA GLN A 327 -4.46 24.57 14.37
C GLN A 327 -4.39 26.10 14.27
N GLN A 328 -3.46 26.63 13.49
CA GLN A 328 -3.26 28.09 13.39
C GLN A 328 -4.40 28.76 12.62
N SER A 329 -4.82 28.17 11.49
CA SER A 329 -5.90 28.70 10.66
C SER A 329 -7.29 28.21 11.09
N GLN A 330 -7.35 27.19 11.93
CA GLN A 330 -8.59 26.49 12.33
C GLN A 330 -9.38 25.94 11.15
N THR A 331 -8.69 25.42 10.13
CA THR A 331 -9.31 24.91 8.90
C THR A 331 -9.17 23.40 8.76
N HIS A 332 -10.25 22.76 8.30
CA HIS A 332 -10.24 21.36 7.91
C HIS A 332 -10.05 21.17 6.40
N THR A 333 -9.44 20.04 6.00
CA THR A 333 -9.28 19.65 4.59
C THR A 333 -9.59 18.18 4.37
N PHE A 334 -9.92 17.81 3.12
CA PHE A 334 -10.27 16.44 2.70
C PHE A 334 -11.35 15.80 3.58
N ARG A 335 -12.50 16.47 3.67
CA ARG A 335 -13.70 15.97 4.35
C ARG A 335 -14.11 14.63 3.76
N SER A 336 -14.29 13.60 4.59
CA SER A 336 -14.79 12.29 4.21
C SER A 336 -14.01 11.57 3.10
N TRP A 337 -12.72 11.88 2.95
CA TRP A 337 -11.84 11.12 2.06
C TRP A 337 -11.68 9.68 2.55
N SER A 338 -11.79 8.71 1.64
CA SER A 338 -11.81 7.27 1.96
C SER A 338 -10.59 6.81 2.76
N ARG A 339 -9.40 7.28 2.38
CA ARG A 339 -8.17 6.99 3.14
C ARG A 339 -8.09 7.72 4.47
N ALA A 340 -8.71 8.89 4.63
CA ALA A 340 -8.81 9.52 5.95
C ALA A 340 -9.59 8.62 6.91
N PHE A 341 -10.72 8.09 6.44
CA PHE A 341 -11.49 7.07 7.17
C PHE A 341 -10.66 5.82 7.46
N ALA A 342 -9.96 5.28 6.46
CA ALA A 342 -9.12 4.09 6.65
C ALA A 342 -8.04 4.29 7.72
N TRP A 343 -7.27 5.38 7.66
CA TRP A 343 -6.21 5.67 8.64
C TRP A 343 -6.76 5.90 10.04
N TYR A 344 -7.84 6.66 10.13
CA TYR A 344 -8.50 6.93 11.39
C TYR A 344 -9.02 5.63 12.03
N MET A 345 -9.75 4.81 11.27
CA MET A 345 -10.34 3.57 11.75
C MET A 345 -9.28 2.52 12.06
N LEU A 346 -8.35 2.24 11.15
CA LEU A 346 -7.29 1.24 11.38
C LEU A 346 -6.38 1.66 12.52
N GLY A 347 -5.99 2.92 12.59
CA GLY A 347 -5.19 3.45 13.69
C GLY A 347 -5.86 3.25 15.05
N MET A 348 -7.15 3.55 15.15
CA MET A 348 -7.93 3.31 16.36
C MET A 348 -8.09 1.82 16.67
N THR A 349 -8.45 1.00 15.69
CA THR A 349 -8.68 -0.43 15.86
C THR A 349 -7.42 -1.16 16.29
N GLN A 350 -6.29 -0.93 15.60
CA GLN A 350 -5.04 -1.60 15.92
C GLN A 350 -4.48 -1.16 17.28
N THR A 351 -4.50 0.14 17.57
CA THR A 351 -4.15 0.66 18.90
C THR A 351 -5.00 0.01 19.99
N TRP A 352 -6.33 -0.04 19.79
CA TRP A 352 -7.25 -0.66 20.73
C TRP A 352 -6.93 -2.15 20.92
N ILE A 353 -6.67 -2.91 19.86
CA ILE A 353 -6.28 -4.33 19.95
C ILE A 353 -5.00 -4.52 20.77
N GLU A 354 -3.96 -3.72 20.52
CA GLU A 354 -2.69 -3.78 21.28
C GLU A 354 -2.91 -3.49 22.77
N LEU A 355 -3.77 -2.52 23.10
CA LEU A 355 -4.11 -2.19 24.48
C LEU A 355 -4.95 -3.28 25.15
N LYS A 356 -5.97 -3.83 24.46
CA LYS A 356 -6.87 -4.86 25.01
C LYS A 356 -6.21 -6.21 25.21
N THR A 357 -5.24 -6.55 24.38
CA THR A 357 -4.48 -7.81 24.48
C THR A 357 -3.30 -7.72 25.45
N SER A 358 -3.05 -6.55 26.03
CA SER A 358 -2.02 -6.30 27.03
C SER A 358 -2.61 -5.93 28.39
N ARG A 359 -1.75 -5.62 29.37
CA ARG A 359 -2.17 -5.17 30.71
C ARG A 359 -2.84 -3.78 30.72
N TYR A 360 -2.90 -3.09 29.59
CA TYR A 360 -3.39 -1.72 29.45
C TYR A 360 -4.87 -1.63 29.05
N ALA A 361 -5.58 -2.76 28.99
CA ALA A 361 -6.98 -2.87 28.59
C ALA A 361 -7.97 -2.01 29.38
N SER A 362 -7.56 -1.51 30.55
CA SER A 362 -8.39 -0.69 31.46
C SER A 362 -7.82 0.70 31.73
N LEU A 363 -6.86 1.17 30.92
CA LEU A 363 -6.39 2.55 31.02
C LEU A 363 -7.54 3.54 30.69
N PRO A 364 -7.59 4.71 31.34
CA PRO A 364 -8.51 5.78 30.97
C PRO A 364 -8.39 6.14 29.49
N GLY A 365 -9.51 6.37 28.79
CA GLY A 365 -9.53 6.68 27.36
C GLY A 365 -9.78 5.46 26.46
N VAL A 366 -9.60 4.22 26.94
CA VAL A 366 -9.87 3.01 26.13
C VAL A 366 -11.35 2.87 25.79
N ASN A 367 -12.25 3.19 26.72
CA ASN A 367 -13.70 3.12 26.48
C ASN A 367 -14.13 4.17 25.44
N GLU A 368 -13.53 5.35 25.48
CA GLU A 368 -13.77 6.43 24.54
C GLU A 368 -13.33 6.06 23.12
N ILE A 369 -12.23 5.30 22.97
CA ILE A 369 -11.82 4.71 21.68
C ILE A 369 -12.84 3.67 21.21
N GLU A 370 -13.33 2.80 22.11
CA GLU A 370 -14.36 1.81 21.78
C GLU A 370 -15.66 2.46 21.31
N GLU A 371 -16.12 3.52 21.98
CA GLU A 371 -17.30 4.29 21.59
C GLU A 371 -17.12 4.92 20.21
N GLU A 372 -15.96 5.53 19.98
CA GLU A 372 -15.62 6.17 18.72
C GLU A 372 -15.56 5.17 17.56
N LEU A 373 -14.96 3.99 17.77
CA LEU A 373 -14.92 2.91 16.79
C LEU A 373 -16.32 2.43 16.38
N ARG A 374 -17.25 2.31 17.33
CA ARG A 374 -18.66 1.96 17.03
C ARG A 374 -19.33 3.07 16.21
N ARG A 375 -19.11 4.33 16.57
CA ARG A 375 -19.68 5.49 15.89
C ARG A 375 -19.16 5.61 14.46
N VAL A 376 -17.85 5.58 14.25
CA VAL A 376 -17.23 5.75 12.92
C VAL A 376 -17.52 4.56 12.00
N ALA A 377 -17.64 3.33 12.54
CA ALA A 377 -18.08 2.17 11.76
C ALA A 377 -19.51 2.34 11.23
N GLN A 378 -20.44 2.84 12.06
CA GLN A 378 -21.81 3.15 11.61
C GLN A 378 -21.83 4.27 10.56
N ALA A 379 -21.02 5.32 10.76
CA ALA A 379 -20.90 6.42 9.80
C ALA A 379 -20.40 5.91 8.43
N ALA A 380 -19.32 5.12 8.41
CA ALA A 380 -18.80 4.51 7.19
C ALA A 380 -19.86 3.64 6.49
N LEU A 381 -20.54 2.75 7.22
CA LEU A 381 -21.57 1.88 6.62
C LEU A 381 -22.75 2.65 6.01
N SER A 382 -23.09 3.83 6.55
CA SER A 382 -24.17 4.66 6.00
C SER A 382 -23.87 5.20 4.58
N TRP A 383 -22.60 5.15 4.15
CA TRP A 383 -22.13 5.58 2.83
C TRP A 383 -21.58 4.45 1.96
N ARG A 384 -21.70 3.19 2.43
CA ARG A 384 -21.31 2.01 1.63
C ARG A 384 -22.19 1.94 0.39
N GLN A 385 -21.56 1.77 -0.78
CA GLN A 385 -22.28 1.64 -2.04
C GLN A 385 -22.96 0.26 -2.13
N PRO A 386 -24.02 0.10 -2.97
CA PRO A 386 -24.72 -1.17 -3.14
C PRO A 386 -23.81 -2.34 -3.52
N GLU A 387 -22.75 -2.07 -4.28
CA GLU A 387 -21.74 -3.04 -4.71
C GLU A 387 -20.80 -3.44 -3.56
N GLY A 388 -20.89 -2.80 -2.40
CA GLY A 388 -20.21 -3.22 -1.19
C GLY A 388 -18.89 -2.50 -0.87
N LEU A 389 -18.50 -1.52 -1.68
CA LEU A 389 -17.30 -0.69 -1.49
C LEU A 389 -17.64 0.78 -1.22
N TRP A 390 -16.63 1.60 -1.01
CA TRP A 390 -16.75 3.04 -0.79
C TRP A 390 -16.12 3.82 -1.94
N THR A 391 -16.62 5.04 -2.14
CA THR A 391 -16.08 5.99 -3.10
C THR A 391 -14.91 6.77 -2.52
N CYS A 392 -14.10 7.42 -3.36
CA CYS A 392 -12.90 8.15 -2.92
C CYS A 392 -13.21 9.22 -1.87
N PHE A 393 -14.39 9.82 -1.94
CA PHE A 393 -14.98 10.59 -0.86
C PHE A 393 -16.34 9.97 -0.53
N LEU A 394 -16.53 9.53 0.71
CA LEU A 394 -17.67 8.68 1.09
C LEU A 394 -19.02 9.37 0.92
N ASP A 395 -19.07 10.67 1.16
CA ASP A 395 -20.25 11.53 1.02
C ASP A 395 -20.44 12.08 -0.41
N GLU A 396 -19.55 11.73 -1.34
CA GLU A 396 -19.57 12.16 -2.74
C GLU A 396 -19.51 10.93 -3.68
N PRO A 397 -20.64 10.22 -3.90
CA PRO A 397 -20.67 9.00 -4.72
C PRO A 397 -20.13 9.18 -6.15
N GLN A 398 -20.24 10.38 -6.70
CA GLN A 398 -19.72 10.73 -8.02
C GLN A 398 -18.19 10.62 -8.16
N THR A 399 -17.46 10.54 -7.04
CA THR A 399 -15.98 10.41 -7.07
C THR A 399 -15.52 8.99 -7.44
N GLY A 400 -16.46 8.05 -7.56
CA GLY A 400 -16.23 6.67 -7.99
C GLY A 400 -15.54 5.81 -6.94
N ILE A 401 -15.62 4.48 -7.11
CA ILE A 401 -15.03 3.50 -6.20
C ILE A 401 -13.52 3.74 -6.03
N GLU A 402 -13.06 3.49 -4.81
CA GLU A 402 -11.64 3.59 -4.44
C GLU A 402 -11.28 2.42 -3.53
N THR A 403 -10.36 1.57 -3.97
CA THR A 403 -10.14 0.25 -3.38
C THR A 403 -9.28 0.28 -2.12
N SER A 404 -8.33 1.21 -1.97
CA SER A 404 -7.46 1.25 -0.79
C SER A 404 -8.20 1.69 0.47
N GLY A 405 -8.97 2.77 0.39
CA GLY A 405 -9.84 3.23 1.46
C GLY A 405 -10.92 2.21 1.78
N SER A 406 -11.52 1.57 0.76
CA SER A 406 -12.48 0.48 0.98
C SER A 406 -11.86 -0.71 1.72
N ALA A 407 -10.66 -1.14 1.33
CA ALA A 407 -9.93 -2.22 1.99
C ALA A 407 -9.61 -1.89 3.44
N GLY A 408 -9.11 -0.68 3.72
CA GLY A 408 -8.79 -0.26 5.08
C GLY A 408 -10.01 -0.09 5.99
N ILE A 409 -11.11 0.48 5.49
CA ILE A 409 -12.37 0.59 6.23
C ILE A 409 -12.93 -0.81 6.54
N ALA A 410 -13.00 -1.69 5.54
CA ALA A 410 -13.49 -3.04 5.73
C ALA A 410 -12.58 -3.85 6.69
N ALA A 411 -11.26 -3.69 6.61
CA ALA A 411 -10.31 -4.33 7.53
C ALA A 411 -10.56 -3.91 8.98
N ALA A 412 -10.71 -2.60 9.24
CA ALA A 412 -11.01 -2.09 10.58
C ALA A 412 -12.35 -2.65 11.10
N ILE A 413 -13.38 -2.70 10.25
CA ILE A 413 -14.69 -3.29 10.60
C ILE A 413 -14.55 -4.78 10.95
N ALA A 414 -13.85 -5.56 10.11
CA ALA A 414 -13.64 -6.99 10.32
C ALA A 414 -12.87 -7.25 11.63
N LEU A 415 -11.80 -6.50 11.89
CA LEU A 415 -11.00 -6.62 13.10
C LEU A 415 -11.81 -6.26 14.36
N CYS A 416 -12.58 -5.18 14.33
CA CYS A 416 -13.47 -4.83 15.44
C CYS A 416 -14.52 -5.91 15.71
N ALA A 417 -15.12 -6.50 14.66
CA ALA A 417 -16.08 -7.60 14.81
C ALA A 417 -15.41 -8.86 15.39
N LYS A 418 -14.25 -9.24 14.85
CA LYS A 418 -13.45 -10.39 15.29
C LYS A 418 -13.06 -10.31 16.77
N HIS A 419 -12.77 -9.11 17.28
CA HIS A 419 -12.43 -8.88 18.68
C HIS A 419 -13.65 -8.55 19.56
N GLY A 420 -14.88 -8.74 19.06
CA GLY A 420 -16.12 -8.60 19.82
C GLY A 420 -16.55 -7.16 20.13
N LEU A 421 -15.93 -6.16 19.49
CA LEU A 421 -16.32 -4.75 19.64
C LEU A 421 -17.58 -4.41 18.83
N LEU A 422 -17.67 -4.98 17.62
CA LEU A 422 -18.83 -4.89 16.74
C LEU A 422 -19.55 -6.24 16.65
N GLN A 423 -20.83 -6.20 16.25
CA GLN A 423 -21.64 -7.40 16.08
C GLN A 423 -21.15 -8.24 14.88
N GLU A 424 -21.38 -9.55 14.90
CA GLU A 424 -20.95 -10.49 13.86
C GLU A 424 -21.45 -10.12 12.45
N SER A 425 -22.60 -9.45 12.34
CA SER A 425 -23.12 -8.95 11.05
C SER A 425 -22.16 -7.98 10.34
N TYR A 426 -21.30 -7.29 11.08
CA TYR A 426 -20.26 -6.44 10.50
C TYR A 426 -19.15 -7.25 9.81
N ALA A 427 -18.85 -8.46 10.31
CA ALA A 427 -17.89 -9.36 9.66
C ALA A 427 -18.42 -9.86 8.30
N VAL A 428 -19.73 -10.13 8.20
CA VAL A 428 -20.40 -10.46 6.92
C VAL A 428 -20.22 -9.33 5.91
N VAL A 429 -20.47 -8.09 6.33
CA VAL A 429 -20.31 -6.90 5.48
C VAL A 429 -18.87 -6.74 5.01
N ALA A 430 -17.89 -6.96 5.88
CA ALA A 430 -16.48 -6.90 5.50
C ALA A 430 -16.07 -8.04 4.54
N ALA A 431 -16.63 -9.24 4.71
CA ALA A 431 -16.41 -10.37 3.80
C ALA A 431 -16.98 -10.11 2.41
N GLU A 432 -18.17 -9.50 2.31
CA GLU A 432 -18.72 -9.04 1.03
C GLU A 432 -17.78 -8.03 0.35
N SER A 433 -17.24 -7.06 1.10
CA SER A 433 -16.27 -6.09 0.55
C SER A 433 -15.00 -6.77 0.05
N LEU A 434 -14.49 -7.79 0.74
CA LEU A 434 -13.33 -8.57 0.28
C LEU A 434 -13.61 -9.28 -1.05
N ASN A 435 -14.78 -9.90 -1.19
CA ASN A 435 -15.17 -10.56 -2.43
C ASN A 435 -15.24 -9.59 -3.61
N VAL A 436 -15.71 -8.36 -3.37
CA VAL A 436 -15.78 -7.32 -4.42
C VAL A 436 -14.38 -6.78 -4.75
N LEU A 437 -13.50 -6.62 -3.75
CA LEU A 437 -12.10 -6.23 -3.96
C LEU A 437 -11.33 -7.25 -4.81
N ALA A 438 -11.66 -8.54 -4.72
CA ALA A 438 -11.01 -9.59 -5.52
C ALA A 438 -11.13 -9.34 -7.04
N ALA A 439 -12.20 -8.69 -7.49
CA ALA A 439 -12.40 -8.33 -8.91
C ALA A 439 -11.50 -7.18 -9.39
N TYR A 440 -10.80 -6.48 -8.49
CA TYR A 440 -9.86 -5.40 -8.81
C TYR A 440 -8.40 -5.89 -8.84
N LEU A 441 -8.15 -7.18 -8.62
CA LEU A 441 -6.82 -7.76 -8.71
C LEU A 441 -6.44 -7.99 -10.17
N THR A 442 -5.24 -7.57 -10.55
CA THR A 442 -4.63 -7.97 -11.83
C THR A 442 -4.36 -9.48 -11.86
N PRO A 443 -4.04 -10.08 -13.02
CA PRO A 443 -3.73 -11.51 -13.10
C PRO A 443 -2.67 -11.98 -12.10
N ASP A 444 -1.70 -11.13 -11.77
CA ASP A 444 -0.64 -11.39 -10.78
C ASP A 444 -0.96 -10.92 -9.36
N GLY A 445 -2.20 -10.53 -9.12
CA GLY A 445 -2.69 -10.20 -7.78
C GLY A 445 -2.30 -8.82 -7.28
N ILE A 446 -1.91 -7.89 -8.15
CA ILE A 446 -1.69 -6.49 -7.74
C ILE A 446 -3.04 -5.76 -7.70
N LEU A 447 -3.30 -5.06 -6.60
CA LEU A 447 -4.57 -4.36 -6.42
C LEU A 447 -4.63 -3.09 -7.29
N SER A 448 -5.63 -3.02 -8.17
CA SER A 448 -5.99 -1.84 -8.95
C SER A 448 -7.10 -1.01 -8.27
N GLY A 449 -7.51 0.10 -8.89
CA GLY A 449 -8.59 0.94 -8.38
C GLY A 449 -8.21 1.77 -7.16
N VAL A 450 -6.92 1.87 -6.85
CA VAL A 450 -6.39 2.63 -5.71
C VAL A 450 -6.28 4.10 -6.09
N ALA A 451 -6.70 5.04 -5.24
CA ALA A 451 -6.45 6.46 -5.50
C ALA A 451 -4.95 6.78 -5.36
N GLN A 452 -4.41 7.63 -6.24
CA GLN A 452 -3.02 8.09 -6.12
C GLN A 452 -2.80 8.85 -4.81
N HIS A 453 -1.60 8.90 -4.25
CA HIS A 453 -1.33 9.70 -3.04
C HIS A 453 -1.72 11.19 -3.24
N ASN A 454 -2.04 11.89 -2.15
CA ASN A 454 -2.77 13.15 -2.21
C ASN A 454 -1.93 14.41 -2.54
N ALA A 455 -0.68 14.27 -3.01
CA ALA A 455 0.16 15.43 -3.34
C ALA A 455 -0.42 16.25 -4.51
N GLY A 456 -1.18 15.63 -5.41
CA GLY A 456 -1.92 16.35 -6.45
C GLY A 456 -3.24 16.99 -5.98
N GLY A 457 -3.50 17.03 -4.68
CA GLY A 457 -4.63 17.74 -4.09
C GLY A 457 -6.00 17.11 -4.35
N LEU A 458 -7.05 17.87 -4.03
CA LEU A 458 -8.45 17.43 -4.12
C LEU A 458 -8.89 17.11 -5.54
N GLU A 459 -8.38 17.83 -6.53
CA GLU A 459 -8.74 17.62 -7.94
C GLU A 459 -8.30 16.23 -8.41
N LEU A 460 -7.05 15.85 -8.13
CA LEU A 460 -6.56 14.50 -8.46
C LEU A 460 -7.38 13.41 -7.78
N GLN A 461 -7.72 13.60 -6.49
CA GLN A 461 -8.49 12.59 -5.75
C GLN A 461 -9.93 12.45 -6.27
N ARG A 462 -10.60 13.58 -6.57
CA ARG A 462 -11.99 13.59 -7.08
C ARG A 462 -12.08 13.19 -8.56
N GLY A 463 -11.02 13.37 -9.34
CA GLY A 463 -11.02 13.20 -10.80
C GLY A 463 -11.08 11.75 -11.31
N GLY A 464 -11.27 10.76 -10.43
CA GLY A 464 -11.40 9.36 -10.84
C GLY A 464 -10.10 8.67 -11.28
N TYR A 465 -8.95 9.34 -11.19
CA TYR A 465 -7.65 8.72 -11.48
C TYR A 465 -7.33 7.63 -10.45
N ARG A 466 -7.05 6.43 -10.93
CA ARG A 466 -6.74 5.25 -10.12
C ARG A 466 -5.49 4.55 -10.65
N VAL A 467 -4.79 3.89 -9.75
CA VAL A 467 -3.49 3.27 -9.98
C VAL A 467 -3.45 1.85 -9.44
N LEU A 468 -2.42 1.11 -9.83
CA LEU A 468 -1.97 -0.08 -9.12
C LEU A 468 -1.19 0.36 -7.87
N SER A 469 -1.41 -0.31 -6.74
CA SER A 469 -0.64 -0.02 -5.53
C SER A 469 -0.59 -1.19 -4.56
N GLN A 470 0.64 -1.55 -4.18
CA GLN A 470 0.91 -2.58 -3.20
C GLN A 470 0.56 -2.13 -1.77
N MET A 471 0.56 -0.84 -1.48
CA MET A 471 0.02 -0.32 -0.21
C MET A 471 -1.45 -0.77 -0.02
N GLY A 472 -2.27 -0.70 -1.07
CA GLY A 472 -3.64 -1.20 -1.02
C GLY A 472 -3.72 -2.71 -0.79
N MET A 473 -2.75 -3.48 -1.30
CA MET A 473 -2.63 -4.92 -1.01
C MET A 473 -2.39 -5.17 0.48
N GLY A 474 -1.53 -4.38 1.13
CA GLY A 474 -1.30 -4.47 2.58
C GLY A 474 -2.58 -4.28 3.40
N LEU A 475 -3.42 -3.31 3.02
CA LEU A 475 -4.72 -3.08 3.66
C LEU A 475 -5.69 -4.24 3.41
N MET A 476 -5.75 -4.75 2.17
CA MET A 476 -6.56 -5.91 1.82
C MET A 476 -6.08 -7.18 2.54
N ALA A 477 -4.80 -7.31 2.88
CA ALA A 477 -4.26 -8.48 3.57
C ALA A 477 -4.69 -8.52 5.04
N GLN A 478 -4.78 -7.35 5.69
CA GLN A 478 -5.38 -7.25 7.02
C GLN A 478 -6.85 -7.69 7.00
N LEU A 479 -7.62 -7.24 6.00
CA LEU A 479 -9.00 -7.67 5.80
C LEU A 479 -9.09 -9.19 5.57
N TYR A 480 -8.29 -9.71 4.64
CA TYR A 480 -8.25 -11.13 4.32
C TYR A 480 -7.94 -11.98 5.57
N ALA A 481 -6.91 -11.62 6.33
CA ALA A 481 -6.51 -12.30 7.55
C ALA A 481 -7.56 -12.20 8.66
N ALA A 482 -8.26 -11.07 8.78
CA ALA A 482 -9.34 -10.91 9.76
C ALA A 482 -10.53 -11.85 9.46
N ILE A 483 -10.81 -12.13 8.18
CA ILE A 483 -11.90 -13.01 7.76
C ILE A 483 -11.50 -14.50 7.81
N HIS A 484 -10.28 -14.84 7.43
CA HIS A 484 -9.86 -16.23 7.18
C HIS A 484 -9.03 -16.88 8.29
N SER A 485 -8.68 -16.17 9.36
CA SER A 485 -7.99 -16.81 10.48
C SER A 485 -8.95 -17.65 11.33
N ASP A 486 -8.55 -18.86 11.72
CA ASP A 486 -9.36 -19.84 12.47
C ASP A 486 -9.91 -19.36 13.81
N ALA A 487 -9.34 -18.30 14.38
CA ALA A 487 -9.81 -17.68 15.61
C ALA A 487 -10.89 -16.62 15.33
N GLY A 488 -12.14 -17.04 15.04
CA GLY A 488 -13.30 -16.17 15.26
C GLY A 488 -14.53 -16.28 14.37
N LEU A 489 -14.51 -17.06 13.27
CA LEU A 489 -15.66 -17.13 12.35
C LEU A 489 -16.05 -18.57 11.97
N SER A 490 -16.20 -19.43 12.96
CA SER A 490 -16.66 -20.83 12.78
C SER A 490 -18.10 -20.97 12.26
N ALA A 491 -18.77 -19.88 11.86
CA ALA A 491 -20.12 -19.90 11.29
C ALA A 491 -20.20 -19.43 9.81
N LEU A 492 -19.15 -18.78 9.27
CA LEU A 492 -19.12 -18.30 7.88
C LEU A 492 -18.31 -19.19 6.93
N GLY A 493 -17.35 -19.97 7.46
CA GLY A 493 -16.47 -20.84 6.67
C GLY A 493 -17.20 -21.86 5.80
N SER A 494 -18.40 -22.32 6.18
CA SER A 494 -19.17 -23.32 5.42
C SER A 494 -20.00 -22.76 4.27
N ARG A 495 -20.08 -21.43 4.09
CA ARG A 495 -20.76 -20.81 2.94
C ARG A 495 -19.82 -20.12 1.95
N LEU A 496 -18.57 -19.86 2.32
CA LEU A 496 -17.57 -19.21 1.47
C LEU A 496 -16.54 -20.19 0.87
N SER A 497 -16.32 -21.36 1.51
CA SER A 497 -15.38 -22.38 1.01
C SER A 497 -15.80 -23.00 -0.33
N ASP A 498 -17.08 -22.96 -0.68
CA ASP A 498 -17.59 -23.55 -1.93
C ASP A 498 -17.39 -22.64 -3.16
N ASP A 499 -17.21 -21.33 -2.96
CA ASP A 499 -17.05 -20.34 -4.07
C ASP A 499 -15.59 -19.90 -4.28
N ILE A 500 -14.71 -20.14 -3.31
CA ILE A 500 -13.27 -19.86 -3.43
C ILE A 500 -12.59 -21.22 -3.35
N GLY A 501 -12.14 -21.75 -4.49
CA GLY A 501 -11.56 -23.10 -4.63
C GLY A 501 -10.25 -23.36 -3.87
N VAL A 502 -10.24 -23.10 -2.56
CA VAL A 502 -9.23 -23.53 -1.61
C VAL A 502 -9.63 -24.93 -1.17
N ARG A 503 -9.17 -25.94 -1.90
CA ARG A 503 -9.16 -27.30 -1.35
C ARG A 503 -7.99 -27.38 -0.38
N ASP A 504 -8.30 -27.80 0.84
CA ASP A 504 -7.36 -28.13 1.90
C ASP A 504 -6.21 -28.98 1.36
N TYR A 505 -4.98 -28.53 1.61
CA TYR A 505 -3.78 -29.36 1.48
C TYR A 505 -3.47 -29.93 2.86
N GLU A 506 -3.74 -31.23 3.05
CA GLU A 506 -3.06 -32.05 4.07
C GLU A 506 -1.57 -32.21 3.76
#